data_AF-A0A426DH15-F1
#
_entry.id   AF-A0A426DH15-F1
#
_cell.length_a   1.000
_cell.length_b   1.000
_cell.length_c   1.000
_cell.angle_alpha   90.00
_cell.angle_beta   90.00
_cell.angle_gamma   90.00
#
_symmetry.space_group_name_H-M   'P 1'
#
loop_
_entity.id
_entity.type
_entity.pdbx_description
1 polymer ?
#
loop_
_entity_poly.entity_id
_entity_poly.type
_entity_poly.pdbx_seq_one_letter_code
_entity_poly.pdbx_strand_id
1 'polypeptide(L)'
;MDTSGYKQTEEKKEDMENTVFGRGHDSMELMARFGCAGYMQKFYEFLQGKFHPENIMEKDTPNLSKDQAWHVIYCMQEYFGIFDDRFERCRECDTIFDSYEEGTVINGDTEPVERNTVFEGPYIHRFTEEEYGHYCEDCRPD
;
A
#
# COMPACT_ATOMS: atom_id res chain seq x y z
N MET A 1 53.04 -19.39 21.12
CA MET A 1 52.29 -20.66 21.03
C MET A 1 51.70 -20.93 22.40
N ASP A 2 50.41 -20.84 22.66
CA ASP A 2 49.30 -20.28 21.91
C ASP A 2 48.22 -19.87 22.92
N THR A 3 47.47 -18.87 22.49
CA THR A 3 46.42 -18.13 23.18
C THR A 3 45.11 -18.91 23.33
N SER A 4 44.47 -18.67 24.47
CA SER A 4 43.03 -18.39 24.57
C SER A 4 42.02 -19.52 24.28
N GLY A 5 41.57 -20.17 25.35
CA GLY A 5 40.28 -20.88 25.37
C GLY A 5 39.13 -19.89 25.48
N TYR A 6 38.58 -19.45 24.34
CA TYR A 6 37.28 -18.77 24.32
C TYR A 6 36.17 -19.81 24.48
N LYS A 7 35.48 -19.78 25.62
CA LYS A 7 34.14 -20.36 25.75
C LYS A 7 33.21 -19.54 24.86
N GLN A 8 32.68 -20.14 23.80
CA GLN A 8 31.53 -19.59 23.08
C GLN A 8 30.33 -19.63 24.02
N THR A 9 29.93 -18.47 24.51
CA THR A 9 28.64 -18.27 25.17
C THR A 9 27.56 -18.41 24.12
N GLU A 10 26.70 -19.41 24.25
CA GLU A 10 25.46 -19.61 23.47
C GLU A 10 24.39 -18.57 23.84
N GLU A 11 24.74 -17.29 23.82
CA GLU A 11 23.82 -16.19 24.13
C GLU A 11 23.73 -15.29 22.89
N LYS A 12 22.92 -15.70 21.89
CA LYS A 12 22.51 -14.82 20.77
C LYS A 12 21.46 -15.43 19.83
N LYS A 13 20.48 -16.16 20.37
CA LYS A 13 19.30 -16.57 19.58
C LYS A 13 17.96 -16.11 20.16
N GLU A 14 17.88 -15.81 21.46
CA GLU A 14 16.60 -15.50 22.11
C GLU A 14 16.17 -14.03 21.96
N ASP A 15 17.11 -13.09 21.72
CA ASP A 15 16.77 -11.65 21.67
C ASP A 15 16.22 -11.18 20.31
N MET A 16 16.23 -12.02 19.27
CA MET A 16 15.72 -11.67 17.95
C MET A 16 14.26 -12.10 17.71
N GLU A 17 13.65 -12.83 18.65
CA GLU A 17 12.23 -13.23 18.56
C GLU A 17 11.28 -12.17 19.16
N ASN A 18 11.80 -11.22 19.95
CA ASN A 18 11.03 -10.19 20.65
C ASN A 18 11.21 -8.78 20.05
N THR A 19 11.28 -8.66 18.73
CA THR A 19 11.15 -7.34 18.11
C THR A 19 9.67 -6.97 18.02
N VAL A 20 9.34 -5.68 18.23
CA VAL A 20 7.98 -5.12 18.05
C VAL A 20 7.41 -5.46 16.67
N PHE A 21 8.30 -5.69 15.70
CA PHE A 21 8.02 -6.29 14.40
C PHE A 21 8.11 -7.82 14.51
N GLY A 22 7.18 -8.42 15.26
CA GLY A 22 7.13 -9.86 15.48
C GLY A 22 7.25 -10.64 14.16
N ARG A 23 8.17 -11.60 14.14
CA ARG A 23 8.42 -12.63 13.10
C ARG A 23 8.30 -12.14 11.66
N GLY A 24 9.42 -12.07 10.95
CA GLY A 24 9.45 -11.95 9.47
C GLY A 24 8.71 -13.07 8.69
N HIS A 25 8.05 -14.00 9.39
CA HIS A 25 7.15 -15.00 8.83
C HIS A 25 5.76 -14.42 8.52
N ASP A 26 5.28 -13.44 9.30
CA ASP A 26 3.90 -12.95 9.18
C ASP A 26 3.72 -12.05 7.95
N SER A 27 4.68 -11.17 7.64
CA SER A 27 4.56 -10.28 6.47
C SER A 27 4.60 -11.03 5.14
N MET A 28 5.51 -12.00 4.98
CA MET A 28 5.59 -12.83 3.79
C MET A 28 4.35 -13.72 3.63
N GLU A 29 3.80 -14.26 4.72
CA GLU A 29 2.57 -15.06 4.68
C GLU A 29 1.36 -14.20 4.30
N LEU A 30 1.24 -12.99 4.86
CA LEU A 30 0.18 -12.05 4.50
C LEU A 30 0.29 -11.60 3.03
N MET A 31 1.49 -11.30 2.55
CA MET A 31 1.72 -11.00 1.13
C MET A 31 1.39 -12.18 0.22
N ALA A 32 1.74 -13.41 0.60
CA ALA A 32 1.38 -14.61 -0.16
C ALA A 32 -0.13 -14.85 -0.20
N ARG A 33 -0.83 -14.51 0.90
CA ARG A 33 -2.29 -14.69 1.01
C ARG A 33 -3.09 -13.61 0.28
N PHE A 34 -2.66 -12.35 0.36
CA PHE A 34 -3.42 -11.20 -0.13
C PHE A 34 -2.83 -10.56 -1.38
N GLY A 35 -1.66 -10.99 -1.83
CA GLY A 35 -0.86 -10.27 -2.80
C GLY A 35 -0.23 -9.00 -2.20
N CYS A 36 0.59 -8.33 -2.99
CA CYS A 36 1.30 -7.12 -2.56
C CYS A 36 0.33 -5.95 -2.32
N ALA A 37 -0.55 -5.65 -3.28
CA ALA A 37 -1.55 -4.60 -3.15
C ALA A 37 -2.53 -4.89 -1.99
N GLY A 38 -2.99 -6.15 -1.84
CA GLY A 38 -3.86 -6.54 -0.74
C GLY A 38 -3.19 -6.46 0.64
N TYR A 39 -1.88 -6.73 0.73
CA TYR A 39 -1.11 -6.49 1.95
C TYR A 39 -1.10 -4.99 2.31
N MET A 40 -0.84 -4.12 1.34
CA MET A 40 -0.89 -2.67 1.53
C MET A 40 -2.29 -2.18 1.90
N GLN A 41 -3.33 -2.74 1.28
CA GLN A 41 -4.72 -2.47 1.65
C GLN A 41 -5.00 -2.80 3.13
N LYS A 42 -4.48 -3.93 3.63
CA LYS A 42 -4.62 -4.30 5.05
C LYS A 42 -3.90 -3.33 5.98
N PHE A 43 -2.72 -2.86 5.59
CA PHE A 43 -2.01 -1.84 6.35
C PHE A 43 -2.77 -0.50 6.35
N TYR A 44 -3.34 -0.10 5.22
CA TYR A 44 -4.21 1.07 5.12
C TYR A 44 -5.45 0.96 6.01
N GLU A 45 -6.09 -0.21 6.06
CA GLU A 45 -7.23 -0.49 6.94
C GLU A 45 -6.84 -0.47 8.43
N PHE A 46 -5.65 -0.99 8.77
CA PHE A 46 -5.09 -0.92 10.12
C PHE A 46 -4.93 0.53 10.59
N LEU A 47 -4.37 1.40 9.75
CA LEU A 47 -4.18 2.82 10.08
C LEU A 47 -5.52 3.56 10.32
N GLN A 48 -6.62 3.05 9.78
CA GLN A 48 -7.97 3.60 9.95
C GLN A 48 -8.73 2.97 11.13
N GLY A 49 -8.14 2.03 11.87
CA GLY A 49 -8.82 1.35 12.97
C GLY A 49 -9.85 0.31 12.52
N LYS A 50 -9.86 -0.07 11.23
CA LYS A 50 -10.83 -1.05 10.68
C LYS A 50 -10.41 -2.49 10.91
N PHE A 51 -9.13 -2.69 11.17
CA PHE A 51 -8.50 -3.98 11.41
C PHE A 51 -7.44 -3.80 12.49
N HIS A 52 -7.30 -4.78 13.38
CA HIS A 52 -6.17 -4.86 14.29
C HIS A 52 -5.66 -6.31 14.35
N PRO A 53 -4.34 -6.53 14.28
CA PRO A 53 -3.75 -7.85 14.53
C PRO A 53 -4.07 -8.35 15.94
N GLU A 54 -4.00 -9.66 16.18
CA GLU A 54 -4.28 -10.27 17.49
C GLU A 54 -3.38 -9.71 18.61
N ASN A 55 -2.18 -9.26 18.26
CA ASN A 55 -1.19 -8.74 19.19
C ASN A 55 -1.36 -7.23 19.51
N ILE A 56 -2.30 -6.56 18.85
CA ILE A 56 -2.59 -5.14 19.06
C ILE A 56 -4.02 -5.01 19.56
N MET A 57 -4.20 -4.34 20.70
CA MET A 57 -5.55 -4.06 21.20
C MET A 57 -6.23 -3.02 20.33
N GLU A 58 -7.55 -3.16 20.13
CA GLU A 58 -8.36 -2.22 19.36
C GLU A 58 -8.12 -0.75 19.77
N LYS A 59 -8.08 -0.48 21.08
CA LYS A 59 -7.82 0.86 21.65
C LYS A 59 -6.47 1.48 21.27
N ASP A 60 -5.50 0.65 20.89
CA ASP A 60 -4.13 1.06 20.56
C ASP A 60 -3.95 1.17 19.03
N THR A 61 -5.02 0.92 18.26
CA THR A 61 -5.02 1.04 16.80
C THR A 61 -5.13 2.51 16.40
N PRO A 62 -4.39 2.98 15.38
CA PRO A 62 -4.56 4.33 14.87
C PRO A 62 -6.00 4.53 14.36
N ASN A 63 -6.52 5.75 14.53
CA ASN A 63 -7.85 6.13 14.04
C ASN A 63 -7.70 7.31 13.07
N LEU A 64 -6.98 7.07 11.98
CA LEU A 64 -6.70 8.08 10.96
C LEU A 64 -7.83 8.16 9.94
N SER A 65 -8.07 9.35 9.40
CA SER A 65 -8.90 9.47 8.21
C SER A 65 -8.25 8.76 7.01
N LYS A 66 -9.03 8.49 5.97
CA LYS A 66 -8.55 7.92 4.70
C LYS A 66 -7.32 8.67 4.17
N ASP A 67 -7.39 9.99 4.09
CA ASP A 67 -6.28 10.80 3.56
C ASP A 67 -5.06 10.82 4.48
N GLN A 68 -5.27 10.84 5.80
CA GLN A 68 -4.18 10.76 6.76
C GLN A 68 -3.48 9.40 6.69
N ALA A 69 -4.24 8.31 6.62
CA ALA A 69 -3.70 6.95 6.47
C ALA A 69 -2.93 6.80 5.15
N TRP A 70 -3.47 7.33 4.06
CA TRP A 70 -2.77 7.33 2.76
C TRP A 70 -1.49 8.15 2.81
N HIS A 71 -1.52 9.33 3.43
CA HIS A 71 -0.33 10.17 3.56
C HIS A 71 0.79 9.48 4.35
N VAL A 72 0.46 8.69 5.37
CA VAL A 72 1.46 7.86 6.09
C VAL A 72 2.11 6.84 5.15
N ILE A 73 1.32 6.13 4.33
CA ILE A 73 1.84 5.18 3.35
C ILE A 73 2.72 5.89 2.33
N TYR A 74 2.25 7.00 1.77
CA TYR A 74 3.01 7.83 0.85
C TYR A 74 4.35 8.28 1.44
N CYS A 75 4.36 8.70 2.71
CA CYS A 75 5.61 9.02 3.40
C CYS A 75 6.55 7.81 3.51
N MET A 76 6.02 6.63 3.79
CA MET A 76 6.80 5.39 3.86
C MET A 76 7.38 4.97 2.50
N GLN A 77 6.70 5.27 1.40
CA GLN A 77 7.18 5.07 0.04
C GLN A 77 8.26 6.09 -0.32
N GLU A 78 7.91 7.37 -0.35
CA GLU A 78 8.73 8.44 -0.95
C GLU A 78 9.86 8.93 -0.04
N TYR A 79 9.56 9.13 1.25
CA TYR A 79 10.49 9.79 2.16
C TYR A 79 11.39 8.78 2.87
N PHE A 80 10.84 7.62 3.25
CA PHE A 80 11.57 6.61 4.00
C PHE A 80 12.05 5.43 3.14
N GLY A 81 11.50 5.22 1.94
CA GLY A 81 11.88 4.10 1.07
C GLY A 81 11.65 2.72 1.70
N ILE A 82 10.66 2.62 2.61
CA ILE A 82 10.31 1.37 3.30
C ILE A 82 9.40 0.51 2.42
N PHE A 83 8.47 1.16 1.71
CA PHE A 83 7.60 0.52 0.74
C PHE A 83 7.97 0.93 -0.67
N ASP A 84 7.63 0.06 -1.63
CA ASP A 84 7.78 0.32 -3.06
C ASP A 84 6.86 1.48 -3.48
N ASP A 85 7.32 2.35 -4.37
CA ASP A 85 6.56 3.52 -4.84
C ASP A 85 5.43 3.16 -5.82
N ARG A 86 5.39 1.90 -6.27
CA ARG A 86 4.36 1.43 -7.20
C ARG A 86 2.94 1.40 -6.65
N PHE A 87 2.72 1.41 -5.33
CA PHE A 87 1.34 1.31 -4.83
C PHE A 87 0.66 2.66 -4.88
N GLU A 88 -0.55 2.66 -5.43
CA GLU A 88 -1.39 3.84 -5.58
C GLU A 88 -2.77 3.62 -4.99
N ARG A 89 -3.40 4.70 -4.51
CA ARG A 89 -4.76 4.65 -3.96
C ARG A 89 -5.74 5.20 -4.99
N CYS A 90 -6.72 4.38 -5.35
CA CYS A 90 -7.82 4.80 -6.20
C CYS A 90 -8.56 5.99 -5.58
N ARG A 91 -8.71 7.06 -6.35
CA ARG A 91 -9.38 8.30 -5.93
C ARG A 91 -10.86 8.09 -5.59
N GLU A 92 -11.53 7.18 -6.28
CA GLU A 92 -12.98 6.95 -6.13
C GLU A 92 -13.31 5.96 -5.01
N CYS A 93 -12.69 4.78 -5.04
CA CYS A 93 -13.06 3.67 -4.15
C CYS A 93 -12.08 3.44 -2.99
N ASP A 94 -10.97 4.18 -2.93
CA ASP A 94 -9.87 4.02 -1.97
C ASP A 94 -9.16 2.66 -2.00
N THR A 95 -9.42 1.82 -3.01
CA THR A 95 -8.67 0.57 -3.21
C THR A 95 -7.23 0.88 -3.56
N ILE A 96 -6.30 0.24 -2.87
CA ILE A 96 -4.89 0.25 -3.20
C ILE A 96 -4.62 -0.77 -4.32
N PHE A 97 -3.92 -0.33 -5.35
CA PHE A 97 -3.58 -1.12 -6.53
C PHE A 97 -2.09 -0.96 -6.85
N ASP A 98 -1.55 -1.89 -7.65
CA ASP A 98 -0.15 -1.87 -8.09
C ASP A 98 -0.02 -1.14 -9.43
N SER A 99 0.42 0.12 -9.42
CA SER A 99 0.49 0.97 -10.62
C SER A 99 1.45 0.48 -11.71
N TYR A 100 2.34 -0.48 -11.38
CA TYR A 100 3.23 -1.08 -12.38
C TYR A 100 2.52 -2.17 -13.19
N GLU A 101 1.45 -2.75 -12.67
CA GLU A 101 0.70 -3.86 -13.28
C GLU A 101 -0.75 -3.50 -13.65
N GLU A 102 -1.35 -2.52 -12.96
CA GLU A 102 -2.76 -2.14 -13.11
C GLU A 102 -3.02 -0.65 -12.79
N GLY A 103 -4.18 -0.16 -13.20
CA GLY A 103 -4.65 1.18 -12.91
C GLY A 103 -4.16 2.23 -13.89
N THR A 104 -4.66 3.46 -13.73
CA THR A 104 -4.38 4.56 -14.65
C THR A 104 -4.22 5.87 -13.90
N VAL A 105 -3.24 6.66 -14.32
CA VAL A 105 -3.06 8.04 -13.89
C VAL A 105 -3.65 8.97 -14.94
N ILE A 106 -4.57 9.82 -14.50
CA ILE A 106 -5.14 10.90 -15.30
C ILE A 106 -4.53 12.20 -14.81
N ASN A 107 -3.88 12.93 -15.71
CA ASN A 107 -3.26 14.22 -15.46
C ASN A 107 -3.29 15.09 -16.73
N GLY A 108 -2.64 16.25 -16.69
CA GLY A 108 -2.61 17.20 -17.81
C GLY A 108 -2.00 16.66 -19.12
N ASP A 109 -1.20 15.61 -19.04
CA ASP A 109 -0.54 14.98 -20.19
C ASP A 109 -1.26 13.72 -20.68
N THR A 110 -2.35 13.30 -20.02
CA THR A 110 -3.13 12.12 -20.42
C THR A 110 -3.83 12.34 -21.75
N GLU A 111 -3.65 11.39 -22.68
CA GLU A 111 -4.28 11.47 -24.00
C GLU A 111 -5.82 11.40 -23.91
N PRO A 112 -6.54 12.24 -24.68
CA PRO A 112 -8.00 12.19 -24.76
C PRO A 112 -8.52 10.83 -25.24
N VAL A 113 -9.64 10.38 -24.68
CA VAL A 113 -10.25 9.07 -25.03
C VAL A 113 -11.43 9.27 -25.98
N GLU A 114 -11.56 8.41 -26.99
CA GLU A 114 -12.74 8.38 -27.85
C GLU A 114 -13.86 7.56 -27.19
N ARG A 115 -15.01 8.18 -26.97
CA ARG A 115 -16.20 7.56 -26.36
C ARG A 115 -17.33 7.46 -27.37
N ASN A 116 -18.06 6.35 -27.33
CA ASN A 116 -19.26 6.15 -28.14
C ASN A 116 -20.49 6.18 -27.24
N THR A 117 -21.38 7.15 -27.41
CA THR A 117 -22.70 7.09 -26.77
C THR A 117 -23.73 6.47 -27.71
N VAL A 118 -24.73 5.81 -27.12
CA VAL A 118 -25.85 5.19 -27.86
C VAL A 118 -26.64 6.22 -28.67
N PHE A 119 -26.61 7.50 -28.28
CA PHE A 119 -27.47 8.54 -28.83
C PHE A 119 -26.74 9.62 -29.64
N GLU A 120 -25.45 9.86 -29.42
CA GLU A 120 -24.74 11.03 -29.96
C GLU A 120 -23.52 10.68 -30.84
N GLY A 121 -23.20 9.39 -30.98
CA GLY A 121 -22.07 8.93 -31.80
C GLY A 121 -20.71 9.06 -31.09
N PRO A 122 -19.59 8.90 -31.82
CA PRO A 122 -18.24 9.05 -31.26
C PRO A 122 -17.95 10.52 -30.90
N TYR A 123 -17.45 10.75 -29.69
CA TYR A 123 -16.92 12.05 -29.24
C TYR A 123 -15.59 11.86 -28.49
N ILE A 124 -14.80 12.92 -28.43
CA ILE A 124 -13.51 12.92 -27.72
C ILE A 124 -13.75 13.44 -26.30
N HIS A 125 -13.52 12.59 -25.29
CA HIS A 125 -13.52 12.99 -23.89
C HIS A 125 -12.22 13.68 -23.52
N ARG A 126 -12.33 14.89 -22.97
CA ARG A 126 -11.20 15.66 -22.45
C ARG A 126 -11.35 15.74 -20.94
N PHE A 127 -10.38 15.19 -20.22
CA PHE A 127 -10.42 15.14 -18.76
C PHE A 127 -10.35 16.53 -18.15
N THR A 128 -11.22 16.81 -17.18
CA THR A 128 -11.17 18.03 -16.36
C THR A 128 -10.18 17.85 -15.19
N GLU A 129 -9.77 18.93 -14.54
CA GLU A 129 -8.88 18.86 -13.37
C GLU A 129 -9.50 18.05 -12.22
N GLU A 130 -10.83 18.07 -12.11
CA GLU A 130 -11.56 17.26 -11.14
C GLU A 130 -11.49 15.76 -11.44
N GLU A 131 -11.10 15.35 -12.65
CA GLU A 131 -10.88 13.95 -13.04
C GLU A 131 -9.41 13.53 -12.92
N TYR A 132 -8.50 14.42 -12.46
CA TYR A 132 -7.08 14.08 -12.35
C TYR A 132 -6.79 13.25 -11.10
N GLY A 133 -6.03 12.17 -11.24
CA GLY A 133 -5.66 11.32 -10.12
C GLY A 133 -5.36 9.90 -10.54
N HIS A 134 -5.24 9.05 -9.53
CA HIS A 134 -4.95 7.64 -9.67
C HIS A 134 -6.25 6.85 -9.55
N TYR A 135 -6.52 5.99 -10.52
CA TYR A 135 -7.75 5.20 -10.59
C TYR A 135 -7.39 3.72 -10.76
N CYS A 136 -8.07 2.85 -10.02
CA CYS A 136 -8.04 1.43 -10.36
C CYS A 136 -8.82 1.18 -11.66
N GLU A 137 -8.59 0.05 -12.30
CA GLU A 137 -9.23 -0.28 -13.59
C GLU A 137 -10.76 -0.20 -13.54
N ASP A 138 -11.36 -0.64 -12.43
CA ASP A 138 -12.82 -0.64 -12.24
C ASP A 138 -13.42 0.75 -12.06
N CYS A 139 -12.60 1.75 -11.69
CA CYS A 139 -13.05 3.11 -11.38
C CYS A 139 -12.49 4.14 -12.34
N ARG A 140 -11.73 3.71 -13.35
CA ARG A 140 -11.22 4.60 -14.38
C ARG A 140 -12.40 5.26 -15.09
N PRO A 141 -12.46 6.59 -15.17
CA PRO A 141 -13.44 7.26 -16.00
C PRO A 141 -13.12 6.98 -17.48
N ASP A 142 -13.96 6.18 -18.14
CA ASP A 142 -13.78 5.61 -19.47
C ASP A 142 -14.32 6.50 -20.58
#